data_AF-A0A318VAW1-F1
#
_entry.id   AF-A0A318VAW1-F1
#
_cell.length_a   1.000
_cell.length_b   1.000
_cell.length_c   1.000
_cell.angle_alpha   90.00
_cell.angle_beta   90.00
_cell.angle_gamma   90.00
#
_symmetry.space_group_name_H-M   'P 1'
#
loop_
_entity.id
_entity.type
_entity.pdbx_description
1 polymer ?
#
loop_
_entity_poly.entity_id
_entity_poly.type
_entity_poly.pdbx_seq_one_letter_code
_entity_poly.pdbx_strand_id
1 'polypeptide(L)'
;MINNRDLATRSLSDKDTGLIYDMISMCFDGFFANATLSERVDNTIDKHGFKKLSYLFRRLADRLLSFVGNVLEDSKMMTQEAGHISREYLTALGAATGQSLLSLVMVINERSLKRIEVLLRQLGDKVFANVIADYLVYLRRGLDTVKQWRSNAKVI
;
A
#
# COMPACT_ATOMS: atom_id res chain seq x y z
N MET A 1 0.16 16.86 21.56
CA MET A 1 0.42 16.90 20.10
C MET A 1 1.89 16.67 19.89
N ILE A 2 2.30 15.54 19.32
CA ILE A 2 3.70 15.31 18.97
C ILE A 2 3.98 16.12 17.70
N ASN A 3 4.96 17.02 17.77
CA ASN A 3 5.30 17.93 16.68
C ASN A 3 5.97 17.11 15.57
N ASN A 4 5.40 17.08 14.35
CA ASN A 4 5.91 16.29 13.23
C ASN A 4 7.38 16.62 12.86
N ARG A 5 7.89 17.79 13.27
CA ARG A 5 9.28 18.22 13.04
C ARG A 5 10.31 17.48 13.90
N ASP A 6 9.94 17.02 15.10
CA ASP A 6 10.87 16.31 16.00
C ASP A 6 11.09 14.84 15.62
N LEU A 7 10.23 14.31 14.74
CA LEU A 7 10.39 12.97 14.16
C LEU A 7 11.25 12.99 12.88
N ALA A 8 11.37 14.15 12.23
CA ALA A 8 12.13 14.30 10.98
C ALA A 8 13.66 14.39 11.19
N THR A 9 14.13 14.47 12.44
CA THR A 9 15.55 14.64 12.80
C THR A 9 16.15 13.42 13.50
N ARG A 10 15.39 12.35 13.69
CA ARG A 10 15.94 11.09 14.21
C ARG A 10 16.63 10.33 13.08
N SER A 11 17.92 10.05 13.26
CA SER A 11 18.65 9.14 12.37
C SER A 11 18.02 7.75 12.50
N LEU A 12 17.31 7.32 11.46
CA LEU A 12 16.78 5.97 11.34
C LEU A 12 17.95 5.00 11.16
N SER A 13 17.83 3.80 11.75
CA SER A 13 18.79 2.74 11.47
C SER A 13 18.68 2.27 10.02
N ASP A 14 19.77 1.82 9.40
CA ASP A 14 19.76 1.26 8.04
C ASP A 14 18.72 0.15 7.87
N LYS A 15 18.53 -0.65 8.93
CA LYS A 15 17.50 -1.68 8.98
C LYS A 15 16.09 -1.08 8.89
N ASP A 16 15.77 -0.08 9.72
CA ASP A 16 14.47 0.57 9.69
C ASP A 16 14.24 1.29 8.36
N THR A 17 15.25 1.93 7.80
CA THR A 17 15.22 2.56 6.47
C THR A 17 14.88 1.55 5.38
N GLY A 18 15.52 0.37 5.36
CA GLY A 18 15.20 -0.70 4.42
C GLY A 18 13.75 -1.19 4.54
N LEU A 19 13.28 -1.43 5.78
CA LEU A 19 11.88 -1.81 6.02
C LEU A 19 10.90 -0.73 5.53
N ILE A 20 11.23 0.55 5.70
CA ILE A 20 10.39 1.65 5.23
C ILE A 20 10.35 1.73 3.71
N TYR A 21 11.49 1.53 3.02
CA TYR A 21 11.49 1.48 1.56
C TYR A 21 10.65 0.32 1.01
N ASP A 22 10.70 -0.85 1.62
CA ASP A 22 9.84 -1.97 1.22
C ASP A 22 8.35 -1.62 1.37
N MET A 23 7.98 -0.99 2.48
CA MET A 23 6.61 -0.52 2.70
C MET A 23 6.21 0.53 1.65
N ILE A 24 7.10 1.48 1.34
CA ILE A 24 6.87 2.51 0.31
C ILE A 24 6.67 1.86 -1.06
N SER A 25 7.54 0.93 -1.44
CA SER A 25 7.44 0.20 -2.72
C SER A 25 6.11 -0.54 -2.84
N MET A 26 5.73 -1.33 -1.83
CA MET A 26 4.45 -2.04 -1.83
C MET A 26 3.24 -1.09 -1.88
N CYS A 27 3.35 0.09 -1.25
CA CYS A 27 2.30 1.10 -1.33
C CYS A 27 2.20 1.71 -2.73
N PHE A 28 3.33 1.98 -3.40
CA PHE A 28 3.31 2.47 -4.77
C PHE A 28 2.78 1.44 -5.75
N ASP A 29 3.17 0.17 -5.63
CA ASP A 29 2.64 -0.91 -6.46
C ASP A 29 1.12 -1.03 -6.29
N GLY A 30 0.62 -0.97 -5.04
CA GLY A 30 -0.80 -0.90 -4.76
C GLY A 30 -1.47 0.33 -5.37
N PHE A 31 -0.88 1.52 -5.20
CA PHE A 31 -1.38 2.76 -5.80
C PHE A 31 -1.56 2.63 -7.32
N PHE A 32 -0.52 2.19 -8.02
CA PHE A 32 -0.51 2.05 -9.47
C PHE A 32 -1.51 1.00 -9.94
N ALA A 33 -1.48 -0.20 -9.35
CA ALA A 33 -2.38 -1.28 -9.76
C ALA A 33 -3.86 -0.87 -9.62
N ASN A 34 -4.23 -0.24 -8.50
CA ASN A 34 -5.60 0.20 -8.27
C ASN A 34 -5.97 1.41 -9.16
N ALA A 35 -5.04 2.32 -9.46
CA ALA A 35 -5.28 3.41 -10.41
C ALA A 35 -5.58 2.85 -11.80
N THR A 36 -4.72 1.96 -12.30
CA THR A 36 -4.87 1.29 -13.59
C THR A 36 -6.19 0.53 -13.68
N LEU A 37 -6.59 -0.20 -12.63
CA LEU A 37 -7.89 -0.87 -12.64
C LEU A 37 -9.05 0.11 -12.69
N SER A 38 -8.99 1.23 -11.97
CA SER A 38 -10.07 2.22 -11.97
C SER A 38 -10.31 2.84 -13.36
N GLU A 39 -9.31 2.83 -14.22
CA GLU A 39 -9.40 3.29 -15.61
C GLU A 39 -9.86 2.20 -16.57
N ARG A 40 -9.61 0.92 -16.26
CA ARG A 40 -9.95 -0.24 -17.10
C ARG A 40 -11.35 -0.81 -16.87
N VAL A 41 -12.03 -0.46 -15.78
CA VAL A 41 -13.36 -1.00 -15.44
C VAL A 41 -14.47 -0.03 -15.83
N ASP A 42 -15.53 -0.58 -16.44
CA ASP A 42 -16.69 0.21 -16.88
C ASP A 42 -17.71 0.46 -15.76
N ASN A 43 -17.85 -0.48 -14.83
CA ASN A 43 -18.84 -0.35 -13.77
C ASN A 43 -18.42 0.69 -12.72
N THR A 44 -19.37 1.53 -12.33
CA THR A 44 -19.12 2.68 -11.45
C THR A 44 -18.65 2.26 -10.05
N ILE A 45 -19.13 1.12 -9.53
CA ILE A 45 -18.80 0.65 -8.18
C ILE A 45 -17.34 0.24 -8.10
N ASP A 46 -16.86 -0.61 -9.02
CA ASP A 46 -15.46 -1.01 -9.09
C ASP A 46 -14.57 0.20 -9.40
N LYS A 47 -14.98 1.07 -10.33
CA LYS A 47 -14.23 2.30 -10.65
C LYS A 47 -14.00 3.16 -9.41
N HIS A 48 -15.06 3.44 -8.66
CA HIS A 48 -14.97 4.23 -7.44
C HIS A 48 -14.17 3.50 -6.35
N GLY A 49 -14.38 2.19 -6.20
CA GLY A 49 -13.68 1.35 -5.24
C GLY A 49 -12.17 1.34 -5.47
N PHE A 50 -11.73 1.02 -6.69
CA PHE A 50 -10.31 0.99 -7.03
C PHE A 50 -9.68 2.39 -6.97
N LYS A 51 -10.38 3.46 -7.38
CA LYS A 51 -9.89 4.83 -7.19
C LYS A 51 -9.67 5.17 -5.72
N LYS A 52 -10.59 4.75 -4.83
CA LYS A 52 -10.47 4.93 -3.38
C LYS A 52 -9.26 4.18 -2.82
N LEU A 53 -9.05 2.92 -3.22
CA LEU A 53 -7.91 2.14 -2.76
C LEU A 53 -6.59 2.74 -3.24
N SER A 54 -6.53 3.17 -4.50
CA SER A 54 -5.37 3.87 -5.06
C SER A 54 -4.99 5.08 -4.20
N TYR A 55 -5.96 5.95 -3.88
CA TYR A 55 -5.75 7.10 -3.01
C TYR A 55 -5.24 6.71 -1.61
N LEU A 56 -5.79 5.67 -1.00
CA LEU A 56 -5.39 5.24 0.35
C LEU A 56 -3.96 4.68 0.37
N PHE A 57 -3.58 3.89 -0.63
CA PHE A 57 -2.21 3.43 -0.81
C PHE A 57 -1.23 4.60 -1.01
N ARG A 58 -1.58 5.57 -1.87
CA ARG A 58 -0.77 6.77 -2.09
C ARG A 58 -0.58 7.56 -0.79
N ARG A 59 -1.66 7.77 -0.03
CA ARG A 59 -1.62 8.51 1.23
C ARG A 59 -0.72 7.85 2.28
N LEU A 60 -0.69 6.51 2.32
CA LEU A 60 0.24 5.77 3.17
C LEU A 60 1.69 5.93 2.69
N ALA A 61 1.94 5.84 1.38
CA ALA A 61 3.27 6.06 0.79
C ALA A 61 3.81 7.47 1.10
N ASP A 62 3.00 8.50 0.86
CA ASP A 62 3.37 9.90 1.14
C ASP A 62 3.67 10.10 2.62
N ARG A 63 2.92 9.43 3.51
CA ARG A 63 3.19 9.50 4.94
C ARG A 63 4.52 8.83 5.27
N LEU A 64 4.79 7.63 4.77
CA LEU A 64 6.08 6.95 4.96
C LEU A 64 7.25 7.81 4.46
N LEU A 65 7.14 8.36 3.25
CA LEU A 65 8.16 9.24 2.65
C LEU A 65 8.44 10.48 3.51
N SER A 66 7.42 11.07 4.13
CA SER A 66 7.60 12.26 4.97
C SER A 66 8.54 12.06 6.16
N PHE A 67 8.86 10.81 6.53
CA PHE A 67 9.78 10.47 7.61
C PHE A 67 11.19 10.08 7.15
N VAL A 68 11.34 9.57 5.93
CA VAL A 68 12.68 9.22 5.38
C VAL A 68 13.38 10.45 4.78
N GLY A 69 12.63 11.53 4.55
CA GLY A 69 13.18 12.79 4.02
C GLY A 69 13.62 12.66 2.56
N ASN A 70 14.70 13.37 2.19
CA ASN A 70 15.31 13.33 0.86
C ASN A 70 16.29 12.16 0.68
N VAL A 71 16.37 11.24 1.66
CA VAL A 71 17.20 10.05 1.49
C VAL A 71 16.46 9.15 0.51
N LEU A 72 16.83 9.29 -0.76
CA LEU A 72 16.73 8.25 -1.78
C LEU A 72 18.18 7.97 -2.18
N GLU A 73 18.99 7.54 -1.21
CA GLU A 73 20.29 6.95 -1.55
C GLU A 73 20.03 5.64 -2.29
N ASP A 74 20.78 5.45 -3.37
CA ASP A 74 20.63 4.42 -4.39
C ASP A 74 20.00 3.12 -3.89
N SER A 75 18.91 2.75 -4.56
CA SER A 75 17.92 1.69 -4.32
C SER A 75 18.44 0.23 -4.26
N LYS A 76 19.62 0.01 -3.69
CA LYS A 76 20.17 -1.33 -3.41
C LYS A 76 19.49 -2.06 -2.25
N MET A 77 18.50 -1.44 -1.59
CA MET A 77 17.86 -1.95 -0.37
C MET A 77 16.41 -2.45 -0.55
N MET A 78 15.90 -2.65 -1.77
CA MET A 78 14.63 -3.37 -1.91
C MET A 78 14.81 -4.84 -1.53
N THR A 79 14.03 -5.31 -0.57
CA THR A 79 14.07 -6.73 -0.22
C THR A 79 13.35 -7.59 -1.26
N GLN A 80 13.65 -8.89 -1.24
CA GLN A 80 13.03 -9.89 -2.11
C GLN A 80 11.49 -9.91 -1.99
N GLU A 81 10.94 -9.48 -0.86
CA GLU A 81 9.51 -9.54 -0.57
C GLU A 81 8.72 -8.41 -1.20
N ALA A 82 9.23 -7.17 -1.15
CA ALA A 82 8.63 -6.07 -1.90
C ALA A 82 8.58 -6.42 -3.40
N GLY A 83 9.69 -6.93 -3.94
CA GLY A 83 9.75 -7.41 -5.33
C GLY A 83 8.83 -8.61 -5.63
N HIS A 84 8.47 -9.43 -4.64
CA HIS A 84 7.47 -10.48 -4.83
C HIS A 84 6.07 -9.89 -5.03
N ILE A 85 5.65 -8.94 -4.19
CA ILE A 85 4.37 -8.25 -4.34
C ILE A 85 4.30 -7.46 -5.66
N SER A 86 5.38 -6.77 -6.04
CA SER A 86 5.44 -6.08 -7.33
C SER A 86 5.19 -7.04 -8.50
N ARG A 87 5.83 -8.21 -8.48
CA ARG A 87 5.62 -9.25 -9.51
C ARG A 87 4.18 -9.76 -9.53
N GLU A 88 3.55 -9.99 -8.37
CA GLU A 88 2.16 -10.42 -8.32
C GLU A 88 1.23 -9.40 -9.01
N TYR A 89 1.39 -8.10 -8.73
CA TYR A 89 0.61 -7.06 -9.40
C TYR A 89 0.87 -7.03 -10.92
N LEU A 90 2.14 -7.08 -11.33
CA LEU A 90 2.51 -7.07 -12.76
C LEU A 90 1.92 -8.27 -13.50
N THR A 91 2.03 -9.47 -12.93
CA THR A 91 1.43 -10.68 -13.50
C THR A 91 -0.09 -10.55 -13.59
N ALA A 92 -0.76 -10.05 -12.54
CA ALA A 92 -2.19 -9.85 -12.56
C ALA A 92 -2.61 -8.89 -13.68
N LEU A 93 -1.98 -7.72 -13.77
CA LEU A 93 -2.32 -6.67 -14.74
C LEU A 93 -2.00 -7.04 -16.21
N GLY A 94 -1.08 -7.98 -16.43
CA GLY A 94 -0.68 -8.47 -17.75
C GLY A 94 -1.42 -9.71 -18.24
N ALA A 95 -1.88 -10.59 -17.34
CA ALA A 95 -2.42 -11.90 -17.71
C ALA A 95 -3.92 -12.08 -17.46
N ALA A 96 -4.52 -11.35 -16.51
CA ALA A 96 -5.91 -11.52 -16.14
C ALA A 96 -6.81 -10.44 -16.78
N THR A 97 -8.07 -10.79 -17.05
CA THR A 97 -9.08 -9.86 -17.61
C THR A 97 -10.42 -9.98 -16.90
N GLY A 98 -11.27 -8.96 -17.03
CA GLY A 98 -12.61 -8.96 -16.46
C GLY A 98 -12.63 -9.22 -14.95
N GLN A 99 -13.58 -10.02 -14.47
CA GLN A 99 -13.82 -10.19 -13.03
C GLN A 99 -12.74 -11.00 -12.29
N SER A 100 -11.99 -11.86 -13.00
CA SER A 100 -10.87 -12.59 -12.40
C SER A 100 -9.72 -11.65 -12.05
N LEU A 101 -9.41 -10.68 -12.91
CA LEU A 101 -8.44 -9.62 -12.65
C LEU A 101 -8.79 -8.82 -11.39
N LEU A 102 -10.04 -8.35 -11.30
CA LEU A 102 -10.48 -7.52 -10.17
C LEU A 102 -10.42 -8.28 -8.84
N SER A 103 -10.77 -9.56 -8.86
CA SER A 103 -10.69 -10.43 -7.68
C SER A 103 -9.24 -10.70 -7.28
N LEU A 104 -8.36 -10.95 -8.25
CA LEU A 104 -6.94 -11.18 -8.01
C LEU A 104 -6.25 -9.95 -7.42
N VAL A 105 -6.47 -8.75 -7.97
CA VAL A 105 -5.87 -7.52 -7.44
C VAL A 105 -6.36 -7.22 -6.02
N MET A 106 -7.62 -7.51 -5.69
CA MET A 106 -8.09 -7.40 -4.30
C MET A 106 -7.36 -8.34 -3.34
N VAL A 107 -7.07 -9.57 -3.78
CA VAL A 107 -6.28 -10.52 -2.97
C VAL A 107 -4.83 -10.02 -2.79
N ILE A 108 -4.22 -9.46 -3.83
CA ILE A 108 -2.85 -8.91 -3.74
C ILE A 108 -2.83 -7.67 -2.83
N ASN A 109 -3.85 -6.79 -2.91
CA ASN A 109 -4.01 -5.66 -1.98
C ASN A 109 -4.02 -6.12 -0.51
N GLU A 110 -4.74 -7.20 -0.20
CA GLU A 110 -4.78 -7.76 1.15
C GLU A 110 -3.42 -8.29 1.62
N ARG A 111 -2.70 -8.99 0.73
CA ARG A 111 -1.37 -9.55 1.03
C ARG A 111 -0.36 -8.44 1.26
N SER A 112 -0.33 -7.46 0.36
CA SER A 112 0.49 -6.25 0.50
C SER A 112 0.25 -5.59 1.85
N LEU A 113 -1.02 -5.36 2.21
CA LEU A 113 -1.36 -4.73 3.49
C LEU A 113 -0.94 -5.56 4.70
N LYS A 114 -1.17 -6.88 4.68
CA LYS A 114 -0.69 -7.80 5.74
C LYS A 114 0.84 -7.76 5.86
N ARG A 115 1.56 -7.66 4.74
CA ARG A 115 3.02 -7.59 4.77
C ARG A 115 3.51 -6.28 5.35
N ILE A 116 2.92 -5.15 4.93
CA ILE A 116 3.24 -3.84 5.49
C ILE A 116 3.02 -3.84 7.01
N GLU A 117 1.95 -4.45 7.52
CA GLU A 117 1.72 -4.60 8.96
C GLU A 117 2.82 -5.40 9.67
N VAL A 118 3.36 -6.45 9.02
CA VAL A 118 4.47 -7.23 9.56
C VAL A 118 5.75 -6.39 9.62
N LEU A 119 6.09 -5.68 8.55
CA LEU A 119 7.28 -4.81 8.51
C LEU A 119 7.17 -3.68 9.53
N LEU A 120 5.98 -3.09 9.69
CA LEU A 120 5.72 -2.04 10.67
C LEU A 120 6.03 -2.50 12.10
N ARG A 121 5.67 -3.75 12.45
CA ARG A 121 5.94 -4.30 13.79
C ARG A 121 7.43 -4.52 14.05
N GLN A 122 8.22 -4.72 12.99
CA GLN A 122 9.66 -4.96 13.06
C GLN A 122 10.47 -3.68 13.26
N LEU A 123 9.88 -2.51 13.02
CA LEU A 123 10.57 -1.23 13.20
C LEU A 123 11.05 -1.03 14.64
N GLY A 124 12.27 -0.52 14.78
CA GLY A 124 12.83 -0.08 16.06
C GLY A 124 12.11 1.15 16.61
N ASP A 125 11.81 2.14 15.75
CA ASP A 125 11.09 3.35 16.16
C ASP A 125 9.58 3.08 16.35
N LYS A 126 9.18 2.85 17.61
CA LYS A 126 7.79 2.58 17.98
C LYS A 126 6.88 3.80 17.89
N VAL A 127 7.41 5.02 17.99
CA VAL A 127 6.60 6.24 17.87
C VAL A 127 6.17 6.40 16.41
N PHE A 128 7.13 6.26 15.49
CA PHE A 128 6.85 6.26 14.07
C PHE A 128 5.91 5.10 13.70
N ALA A 129 6.17 3.89 14.22
CA ALA A 129 5.32 2.75 13.93
C ALA A 129 3.84 3.00 14.30
N ASN A 130 3.59 3.63 15.46
CA ASN A 130 2.23 3.98 15.89
C ASN A 130 1.56 5.00 14.96
N VAL A 131 2.30 6.02 14.48
CA VAL A 131 1.75 7.01 13.54
C VAL A 131 1.34 6.35 12.23
N ILE A 132 2.14 5.43 11.71
CA ILE A 132 1.84 4.71 10.46
C ILE A 132 0.70 3.71 10.65
N ALA A 133 0.55 3.12 11.85
CA ALA A 133 -0.52 2.18 12.15
C ALA A 133 -1.92 2.79 11.90
N ASP A 134 -2.14 4.07 12.23
CA ASP A 134 -3.42 4.74 11.95
C ASP A 134 -3.75 4.78 10.46
N TYR A 135 -2.75 5.06 9.62
CA TYR A 135 -2.92 5.08 8.16
C TYR A 135 -3.19 3.67 7.60
N LEU A 136 -2.56 2.64 8.17
CA LEU A 136 -2.87 1.25 7.83
C LEU A 136 -4.30 0.87 8.19
N VAL A 137 -4.81 1.32 9.33
CA VAL A 137 -6.22 1.10 9.73
C VAL A 137 -7.17 1.73 8.72
N TYR A 138 -6.88 2.94 8.22
CA TYR A 138 -7.69 3.56 7.18
C TYR A 138 -7.67 2.77 5.86
N LEU A 139 -6.49 2.29 5.44
CA LEU A 139 -6.36 1.47 4.23
C LEU A 139 -7.09 0.13 4.37
N ARG A 140 -6.98 -0.53 5.54
CA ARG A 140 -7.71 -1.77 5.88
C ARG A 140 -9.22 -1.58 5.77
N ARG A 141 -9.75 -0.55 6.43
CA ARG A 141 -11.18 -0.20 6.36
C ARG A 141 -11.62 0.12 4.93
N GLY A 142 -10.79 0.81 4.16
CA GLY A 142 -11.05 1.08 2.76
C GLY A 142 -11.17 -0.19 1.94
N LEU A 143 -10.26 -1.14 2.14
CA LEU A 143 -10.26 -2.44 1.49
C LEU A 143 -11.52 -3.24 1.82
N ASP A 144 -11.89 -3.32 3.09
CA ASP A 144 -13.09 -4.03 3.54
C ASP A 144 -14.36 -3.38 3.00
N THR A 145 -14.41 -2.05 2.95
CA THR A 145 -15.52 -1.30 2.34
C THR A 145 -15.68 -1.64 0.86
N VAL A 146 -14.58 -1.63 0.10
CA VAL A 146 -14.62 -1.93 -1.34
C VAL A 146 -15.02 -3.38 -1.59
N LYS A 147 -14.53 -4.33 -0.78
CA LYS A 147 -15.01 -5.72 -0.84
C LYS A 147 -16.51 -5.80 -0.63
N GLN A 148 -17.03 -5.13 0.38
CA GLN A 148 -18.45 -5.16 0.69
C GLN A 148 -19.28 -4.60 -0.46
N TRP A 149 -18.88 -3.46 -1.03
CA TRP A 149 -19.57 -2.87 -2.19
C TRP A 149 -19.61 -3.84 -3.37
N ARG A 150 -18.47 -4.47 -3.69
CA ARG A 150 -18.36 -5.45 -4.77
C ARG A 150 -19.20 -6.70 -4.54
N SER A 151 -19.26 -7.19 -3.30
CA SER A 151 -20.11 -8.33 -2.94
C SER A 151 -21.59 -8.00 -3.08
N ASN A 152 -22.02 -6.82 -2.61
CA ASN A 152 -23.42 -6.40 -2.71
C ASN A 152 -23.87 -6.18 -4.17
N ALA A 153 -22.97 -5.69 -5.03
CA ALA A 153 -23.25 -5.46 -6.45
C ALA A 153 -23.42 -6.75 -7.26
N LYS A 154 -22.93 -7.90 -6.77
CA LYS A 154 -23.11 -9.22 -7.42
C LYS A 154 -24.46 -9.87 -7.11
N VAL A 155 -25.22 -9.31 -6.17
CA VAL A 155 -26.51 -9.86 -5.69
C VAL A 155 -27.71 -9.23 -6.41
N ILE A 156 -27.45 -8.36 -7.39
CA ILE A 156 -28.45 -7.71 -8.26
C ILE A 156 -28.24 -8.23 -9.68
#